data_AF-A0A7S1PB52-F1
#
_entry.id   AF-A0A7S1PB52-F1
#
_cell.length_a   1.000
_cell.length_b   1.000
_cell.length_c   1.000
_cell.angle_alpha   90.00
_cell.angle_beta   90.00
_cell.angle_gamma   90.00
#
_symmetry.space_group_name_H-M   'P 1'
#
loop_
_entity.id
_entity.type
_entity.pdbx_description
1 polymer ?
#
loop_
_entity_poly.entity_id
_entity_poly.type
_entity_poly.pdbx_seq_one_letter_code
_entity_poly.pdbx_strand_id
1 'polypeptide(L)'
;PTPTPTPPPPPPVPRQVSCDARQASSPVSSPPLVSSVCSETTPSAPHRRPRDGRSHAVQLERSAASRSSVAAGTVDCLICFGEHGPASVMYIPCRHMHICTKCYADRRRAWRQNLPRVRAENARRVEVNKELIKEDKEPMAMLPEAYLCEQCQTEVAFAGSVSEVAQWSTKPFVTGAS
;
A
#
# COMPACT_ATOMS: atom_id res chain seq x y z
N PRO A 1 -9.33 -23.04 -50.16
CA PRO A 1 -8.37 -22.10 -49.54
C PRO A 1 -9.11 -21.02 -48.73
N THR A 2 -9.16 -21.17 -47.41
CA THR A 2 -9.77 -20.21 -46.50
C THR A 2 -8.85 -18.98 -46.35
N PRO A 3 -9.34 -17.73 -46.43
CA PRO A 3 -8.49 -16.56 -46.27
C PRO A 3 -8.02 -16.41 -44.82
N THR A 4 -6.72 -16.23 -44.62
CA THR A 4 -6.11 -15.96 -43.32
C THR A 4 -6.54 -14.57 -42.82
N PRO A 5 -7.06 -14.41 -41.59
CA PRO A 5 -7.44 -13.11 -41.07
C PRO A 5 -6.22 -12.22 -40.79
N THR A 6 -6.24 -11.00 -41.30
CA THR A 6 -5.21 -9.98 -41.06
C THR A 6 -5.25 -9.49 -39.60
N PRO A 7 -4.11 -9.37 -38.90
CA PRO A 7 -4.10 -8.85 -37.53
C PRO A 7 -4.49 -7.36 -37.47
N PRO A 8 -5.13 -6.91 -36.37
CA PRO A 8 -5.52 -5.50 -36.19
C PRO A 8 -4.29 -4.59 -36.02
N PRO A 9 -4.41 -3.29 -36.36
CA PRO A 9 -3.34 -2.32 -36.20
C PRO A 9 -3.03 -2.05 -34.71
N PRO A 10 -1.78 -1.69 -34.35
CA PRO A 10 -1.41 -1.37 -32.98
C PRO A 10 -2.08 -0.07 -32.47
N PRO A 11 -2.31 0.05 -31.16
CA PRO A 11 -2.91 1.24 -30.56
C PRO A 11 -1.97 2.47 -30.66
N PRO A 12 -2.53 3.69 -30.72
CA PRO A 12 -1.74 4.92 -30.78
C PRO A 12 -0.97 5.18 -29.48
N VAL A 13 0.30 5.58 -29.61
CA VAL A 13 1.18 5.88 -28.48
C VAL A 13 0.84 7.26 -27.89
N PRO A 14 0.67 7.40 -26.55
CA PRO A 14 0.45 8.69 -25.92
C PRO A 14 1.66 9.63 -26.10
N ARG A 15 1.43 10.86 -26.58
CA ARG A 15 2.47 11.90 -26.61
C ARG A 15 2.78 12.35 -25.18
N GLN A 16 4.03 12.26 -24.76
CA GLN A 16 4.48 12.85 -23.49
C GLN A 16 4.42 14.39 -23.59
N VAL A 17 3.75 15.01 -22.62
CA VAL A 17 3.78 16.46 -22.42
C VAL A 17 4.90 16.76 -21.43
N SER A 18 5.98 17.41 -21.88
CA SER A 18 7.03 17.92 -21.00
C SER A 18 6.54 19.19 -20.32
N CYS A 19 6.63 19.23 -18.98
CA CYS A 19 6.32 20.41 -18.18
C CYS A 19 7.61 21.00 -17.61
N ASP A 20 8.32 21.78 -18.43
CA ASP A 20 9.44 22.62 -17.99
C ASP A 20 8.93 23.78 -17.11
N ALA A 21 9.02 23.64 -15.79
CA ALA A 21 8.73 24.70 -14.84
C ALA A 21 10.05 25.36 -14.37
N ARG A 22 10.37 26.54 -14.92
CA ARG A 22 11.58 27.30 -14.59
C ARG A 22 11.50 27.92 -13.19
N GLN A 23 12.65 28.03 -12.54
CA GLN A 23 12.85 28.73 -11.28
C GLN A 23 12.58 30.25 -11.43
N ALA A 24 12.07 30.86 -10.34
CA ALA A 24 12.26 32.28 -10.06
C ALA A 24 12.37 32.47 -8.54
N SER A 25 13.45 33.13 -8.10
CA SER A 25 13.80 33.35 -6.69
C SER A 25 13.54 34.80 -6.25
N SER A 26 13.72 35.05 -4.94
CA SER A 26 14.14 36.33 -4.28
C SER A 26 13.11 36.88 -3.23
N PRO A 27 13.44 37.85 -2.34
CA PRO A 27 13.92 37.49 -1.00
C PRO A 27 13.45 38.39 0.19
N VAL A 28 13.90 38.04 1.42
CA VAL A 28 14.13 38.91 2.61
C VAL A 28 12.97 39.71 3.23
N SER A 29 12.68 39.45 4.52
CA SER A 29 12.74 40.46 5.61
C SER A 29 12.47 39.88 7.02
N SER A 30 13.24 40.35 8.01
CA SER A 30 13.14 40.13 9.47
C SER A 30 14.10 41.14 10.15
N PRO A 31 14.04 41.44 11.47
CA PRO A 31 12.98 41.33 12.48
C PRO A 31 12.70 42.75 13.11
N PRO A 32 12.28 42.95 14.40
CA PRO A 32 13.13 42.71 15.58
C PRO A 32 12.44 42.12 16.84
N LEU A 33 13.24 41.99 17.90
CA LEU A 33 13.03 41.28 19.18
C LEU A 33 12.25 42.07 20.25
N VAL A 34 11.70 41.35 21.24
CA VAL A 34 11.86 41.66 22.69
C VAL A 34 11.88 40.37 23.54
N SER A 35 12.57 40.42 24.68
CA SER A 35 13.01 39.27 25.48
C SER A 35 12.08 38.91 26.66
N SER A 36 12.22 37.68 27.19
CA SER A 36 12.31 37.51 28.65
C SER A 36 13.13 36.27 29.06
N VAL A 37 13.85 36.43 30.16
CA VAL A 37 14.82 35.54 30.86
C VAL A 37 14.12 34.86 32.05
N CYS A 38 14.64 33.92 32.84
CA CYS A 38 15.75 32.94 32.83
C CYS A 38 15.47 31.98 34.02
N SER A 39 16.11 30.80 34.09
CA SER A 39 16.76 30.31 35.33
C SER A 39 17.46 28.97 35.11
N GLU A 40 18.64 28.86 35.71
CA GLU A 40 19.63 27.80 35.58
C GLU A 40 19.82 27.12 36.95
N THR A 41 20.14 25.82 37.01
CA THR A 41 20.93 25.29 38.14
C THR A 41 21.68 24.00 37.79
N THR A 42 23.01 24.07 37.88
CA THR A 42 23.96 22.94 38.03
C THR A 42 24.80 23.22 39.31
N PRO A 43 25.54 22.28 39.95
CA PRO A 43 26.63 21.45 39.40
C PRO A 43 26.48 19.95 39.85
N SER A 44 27.44 19.00 39.86
CA SER A 44 28.91 18.92 39.66
C SER A 44 29.30 17.57 39.02
N ALA A 45 30.56 17.44 38.55
CA ALA A 45 31.25 16.17 38.33
C ALA A 45 32.22 15.84 39.51
N PRO A 46 32.87 14.65 39.62
CA PRO A 46 34.07 14.39 38.81
C PRO A 46 34.41 12.92 38.42
N HIS A 47 35.27 12.81 37.39
CA HIS A 47 36.22 11.75 36.98
C HIS A 47 36.18 10.28 37.49
N ARG A 48 36.27 9.34 36.54
CA ARG A 48 37.47 8.47 36.32
C ARG A 48 37.52 7.77 34.94
N ARG A 49 38.72 7.66 34.37
CA ARG A 49 39.20 6.69 33.35
C ARG A 49 40.29 5.80 34.03
N PRO A 50 40.85 4.72 33.44
CA PRO A 50 40.79 4.21 32.06
C PRO A 50 40.16 2.78 32.00
N ARG A 51 40.48 1.75 31.18
CA ARG A 51 41.59 1.46 30.24
C ARG A 51 41.25 0.37 29.18
N ASP A 52 41.92 0.45 28.03
CA ASP A 52 42.25 -0.56 26.98
C ASP A 52 41.41 -1.84 26.74
N GLY A 53 40.87 -1.95 25.51
CA GLY A 53 41.43 -2.89 24.53
C GLY A 53 40.73 -4.24 24.24
N ARG A 54 40.03 -4.33 23.09
CA ARG A 54 40.30 -5.39 22.09
C ARG A 54 39.79 -5.04 20.68
N SER A 55 40.57 -5.43 19.68
CA SER A 55 40.40 -5.03 18.28
C SER A 55 39.29 -5.79 17.54
N HIS A 56 38.80 -5.16 16.46
CA HIS A 56 38.00 -5.82 15.43
C HIS A 56 38.76 -6.98 14.79
N ALA A 57 38.11 -8.13 14.63
CA ALA A 57 38.49 -9.18 13.69
C ALA A 57 37.25 -9.95 13.21
N VAL A 58 36.90 -9.71 11.94
CA VAL A 58 36.18 -10.57 11.00
C VAL A 58 35.44 -11.80 11.55
N GLN A 59 34.10 -11.78 11.49
CA GLN A 59 33.36 -12.99 11.11
C GLN A 59 32.23 -12.61 10.14
N LEU A 60 32.60 -12.58 8.85
CA LEU A 60 31.70 -12.31 7.74
C LEU A 60 30.95 -13.59 7.34
N GLU A 61 30.08 -14.08 8.24
CA GLU A 61 29.09 -15.11 7.93
C GLU A 61 27.71 -14.46 8.01
N ARG A 62 27.08 -14.03 6.91
CA ARG A 62 26.93 -14.73 5.63
C ARG A 62 26.45 -16.19 5.75
N SER A 63 25.87 -16.53 6.90
CA SER A 63 24.80 -17.52 6.97
C SER A 63 23.58 -16.95 6.27
N ALA A 64 23.58 -17.07 4.95
CA ALA A 64 22.34 -17.16 4.18
C ALA A 64 21.62 -18.43 4.64
N ALA A 65 20.97 -18.35 5.80
CA ALA A 65 19.98 -19.31 6.21
C ALA A 65 18.82 -19.18 5.23
N SER A 66 18.92 -19.92 4.13
CA SER A 66 17.77 -20.45 3.43
C SER A 66 16.91 -21.15 4.47
N ARG A 67 15.99 -20.40 5.07
CA ARG A 67 14.95 -20.90 5.96
C ARG A 67 13.89 -21.64 5.14
N SER A 68 14.35 -22.60 4.36
CA SER A 68 13.59 -23.80 3.99
C SER A 68 13.48 -24.73 5.20
N SER A 69 13.24 -24.17 6.39
CA SER A 69 12.51 -24.88 7.43
C SER A 69 11.09 -24.98 6.93
N VAL A 70 10.77 -26.05 6.21
CA VAL A 70 9.40 -26.45 5.88
C VAL A 70 8.74 -26.91 7.19
N ALA A 71 8.46 -25.94 8.07
CA ALA A 71 7.56 -26.11 9.18
C ALA A 71 6.18 -26.30 8.57
N ALA A 72 5.60 -27.48 8.80
CA ALA A 72 4.41 -27.92 8.09
C ALA A 72 3.26 -26.89 8.19
N GLY A 73 2.86 -26.33 7.04
CA GLY A 73 1.63 -25.54 6.91
C GLY A 73 1.76 -24.02 6.87
N THR A 74 2.95 -23.41 6.98
CA THR A 74 3.07 -21.94 6.84
C THR A 74 3.10 -21.51 5.37
N VAL A 75 2.06 -20.81 4.92
CA VAL A 75 1.98 -20.20 3.57
C VAL A 75 2.77 -18.88 3.56
N ASP A 76 3.55 -18.63 2.51
CA ASP A 76 4.27 -17.36 2.35
C ASP A 76 3.35 -16.22 1.89
N CYS A 77 3.72 -14.98 2.25
CA CYS A 77 2.99 -13.79 1.82
C CYS A 77 3.08 -13.60 0.29
N LEU A 78 1.94 -13.59 -0.42
CA LEU A 78 1.87 -13.40 -1.88
C LEU A 78 2.42 -12.05 -2.40
N ILE A 79 2.70 -11.08 -1.52
CA ILE A 79 3.16 -9.73 -1.90
C ILE A 79 4.67 -9.57 -1.72
N CYS A 80 5.23 -10.13 -0.64
CA CYS A 80 6.65 -9.96 -0.28
C CYS A 80 7.41 -11.29 -0.16
N PHE A 81 6.81 -12.40 -0.59
CA PHE A 81 7.45 -13.73 -0.68
C PHE A 81 8.18 -14.15 0.61
N GLY A 82 7.55 -13.88 1.77
CA GLY A 82 8.07 -14.21 3.10
C GLY A 82 9.02 -13.17 3.73
N GLU A 83 9.42 -12.10 3.03
CA GLU A 83 10.36 -11.07 3.55
C GLU A 83 9.94 -10.47 4.90
N HIS A 84 8.64 -10.22 5.07
CA HIS A 84 8.06 -9.69 6.32
C HIS A 84 7.50 -10.81 7.24
N GLY A 85 7.87 -12.07 7.02
CA GLY A 85 7.28 -13.25 7.66
C GLY A 85 6.09 -13.86 6.89
N PRO A 86 5.50 -14.95 7.44
CA PRO A 86 4.49 -15.76 6.74
C PRO A 86 3.16 -15.03 6.54
N ALA A 87 2.36 -15.53 5.60
CA ALA A 87 0.98 -15.14 5.45
C ALA A 87 0.21 -15.40 6.75
N SER A 88 -0.47 -14.36 7.21
CA SER A 88 -1.17 -14.32 8.50
C SER A 88 -2.54 -13.64 8.38
N VAL A 89 -2.85 -13.03 7.23
CA VAL A 89 -4.13 -12.40 6.89
C VAL A 89 -4.67 -13.03 5.61
N MET A 90 -5.97 -13.33 5.59
CA MET A 90 -6.69 -13.79 4.41
C MET A 90 -7.91 -12.90 4.12
N TYR A 91 -8.15 -12.57 2.85
CA TYR A 91 -9.32 -11.78 2.43
C TYR A 91 -10.57 -12.65 2.35
N ILE A 92 -11.65 -12.21 3.00
CA ILE A 92 -12.97 -12.86 3.00
C ILE A 92 -13.96 -11.96 2.24
N PRO A 93 -14.82 -12.52 1.38
CA PRO A 93 -15.13 -13.95 1.23
C PRO A 93 -14.22 -14.74 0.29
N CYS A 94 -13.54 -14.10 -0.67
CA CYS A 94 -12.95 -14.77 -1.83
C CYS A 94 -11.72 -15.67 -1.57
N ARG A 95 -10.99 -15.51 -0.45
CA ARG A 95 -9.79 -16.30 -0.05
C ARG A 95 -8.60 -16.31 -1.04
N HIS A 96 -8.64 -15.54 -2.13
CA HIS A 96 -7.53 -15.48 -3.10
C HIS A 96 -6.23 -14.89 -2.53
N MET A 97 -6.32 -14.00 -1.53
CA MET A 97 -5.18 -13.27 -0.99
C MET A 97 -4.74 -13.84 0.37
N HIS A 98 -3.52 -14.39 0.42
CA HIS A 98 -2.83 -14.83 1.63
C HIS A 98 -1.59 -13.95 1.84
N ILE A 99 -1.62 -13.05 2.84
CA ILE A 99 -0.61 -12.00 2.99
C ILE A 99 -0.19 -11.80 4.45
N CYS A 100 1.00 -11.27 4.70
CA CYS A 100 1.44 -10.93 6.04
C CYS A 100 0.74 -9.67 6.56
N THR A 101 0.70 -9.52 7.89
CA THR A 101 0.10 -8.35 8.57
C THR A 101 0.64 -7.01 8.08
N LYS A 102 1.96 -6.91 7.81
CA LYS A 102 2.58 -5.67 7.28
C LYS A 102 2.03 -5.30 5.91
N CYS A 103 2.07 -6.22 4.93
CA CYS A 103 1.56 -5.93 3.59
C CYS A 103 0.06 -5.62 3.58
N TYR A 104 -0.72 -6.26 4.45
CA TYR A 104 -2.13 -5.90 4.66
C TYR A 104 -2.29 -4.46 5.20
N ALA A 105 -1.56 -4.10 6.26
CA ALA A 105 -1.63 -2.78 6.87
C ALA A 105 -1.20 -1.67 5.90
N ASP A 106 -0.15 -1.92 5.11
CA ASP A 106 0.37 -0.99 4.09
C ASP A 106 -0.67 -0.77 2.97
N ARG A 107 -1.28 -1.85 2.43
CA ARG A 107 -2.36 -1.73 1.43
C ARG A 107 -3.63 -1.06 1.96
N ARG A 108 -4.08 -1.42 3.18
CA ARG A 108 -5.24 -0.80 3.83
C ARG A 108 -5.00 0.67 4.17
N ARG A 109 -3.75 1.09 4.39
CA ARG A 109 -3.37 2.50 4.51
C ARG A 109 -3.49 3.22 3.17
N ALA A 110 -2.91 2.66 2.11
CA ALA A 110 -2.94 3.24 0.76
C ALA A 110 -4.38 3.40 0.24
N TRP A 111 -5.24 2.38 0.38
CA TRP A 111 -6.67 2.48 0.02
C TRP A 111 -7.38 3.61 0.78
N ARG A 112 -7.24 3.68 2.11
CA ARG A 112 -7.83 4.77 2.92
C ARG A 112 -7.34 6.16 2.52
N GLN A 113 -6.08 6.30 2.11
CA GLN A 113 -5.52 7.57 1.63
C GLN A 113 -6.08 7.96 0.25
N ASN A 114 -6.38 6.99 -0.62
CA ASN A 114 -6.96 7.24 -1.93
C ASN A 114 -8.49 7.46 -1.89
N LEU A 115 -9.19 6.91 -0.89
CA LEU A 115 -10.66 6.94 -0.78
C LEU A 115 -11.29 8.35 -0.89
N PRO A 116 -10.74 9.42 -0.28
CA PRO A 116 -11.27 10.77 -0.48
C PRO A 116 -11.19 11.26 -1.94
N ARG A 117 -10.13 10.88 -2.66
CA ARG A 117 -9.97 11.22 -4.09
C ARG A 117 -10.99 10.48 -4.95
N VAL A 118 -11.23 9.20 -4.64
CA VAL A 118 -12.25 8.37 -5.31
C VAL A 118 -13.64 8.99 -5.11
N ARG A 119 -13.98 9.39 -3.88
CA ARG A 119 -15.25 10.06 -3.55
C ARG A 119 -15.45 11.38 -4.29
N ALA A 120 -14.42 12.22 -4.37
CA ALA A 120 -14.48 13.49 -5.08
C ALA A 120 -14.72 13.29 -6.59
N GLU A 121 -14.03 12.33 -7.22
CA GLU A 121 -14.25 11.98 -8.62
C GLU A 121 -15.63 11.32 -8.85
N ASN A 122 -16.09 10.48 -7.93
CA ASN A 122 -17.44 9.90 -7.96
C ASN A 122 -18.52 11.00 -7.87
N ALA A 123 -18.38 11.98 -6.97
CA ALA A 123 -19.30 13.12 -6.90
C ALA A 123 -19.32 13.93 -8.21
N ARG A 124 -18.16 14.13 -8.85
CA ARG A 124 -18.06 14.76 -10.17
C ARG A 124 -18.75 13.94 -11.26
N ARG A 125 -18.60 12.60 -11.25
CA ARG A 125 -19.28 11.69 -12.18
C ARG A 125 -20.79 11.70 -12.01
N VAL A 126 -21.30 11.75 -10.78
CA VAL A 126 -22.74 11.90 -10.52
C VAL A 126 -23.31 13.15 -11.19
N GLU A 127 -22.61 14.28 -11.13
CA GLU A 127 -23.09 15.51 -11.79
C GLU A 127 -23.07 15.40 -13.33
N VAL A 128 -21.97 14.95 -13.91
CA VAL A 128 -21.86 14.77 -15.38
C VAL A 128 -22.86 13.72 -15.88
N ASN A 129 -23.12 12.65 -15.12
CA ASN A 129 -24.07 11.62 -15.49
C ASN A 129 -25.52 12.15 -15.54
N LYS A 130 -25.88 13.18 -14.75
CA LYS A 130 -27.21 13.82 -14.88
C LYS A 130 -27.41 14.43 -16.26
N GLU A 131 -26.39 15.08 -16.82
CA GLU A 131 -26.46 15.67 -18.15
C GLU A 131 -26.43 14.59 -19.24
N LEU A 132 -25.58 13.56 -19.11
CA LEU A 132 -25.57 12.42 -20.04
C LEU A 132 -26.93 11.73 -20.11
N ILE A 133 -27.60 11.51 -18.96
CA ILE A 133 -28.95 10.90 -18.92
C ILE A 133 -30.00 11.80 -19.59
N LYS A 134 -29.94 13.13 -19.44
CA LYS A 134 -30.84 14.06 -20.16
C LYS A 134 -30.63 14.02 -21.66
N GLU A 135 -29.41 13.74 -22.12
CA GLU A 135 -29.05 13.64 -23.54
C GLU A 135 -29.24 12.23 -24.13
N ASP A 136 -29.85 11.30 -23.37
CA ASP A 136 -30.02 9.88 -23.71
C ASP A 136 -28.68 9.16 -24.04
N LYS A 137 -27.62 9.51 -23.28
CA LYS A 137 -26.27 8.95 -23.40
C LYS A 137 -25.93 8.05 -22.22
N GLU A 138 -25.06 7.09 -22.48
CA GLU A 138 -24.59 6.13 -21.47
C GLU A 138 -23.87 6.85 -20.31
N PRO A 139 -24.29 6.63 -19.04
CA PRO A 139 -23.62 7.20 -17.88
C PRO A 139 -22.22 6.63 -17.68
N MET A 140 -21.28 7.46 -17.19
CA MET A 140 -19.97 6.96 -16.80
C MET A 140 -20.07 6.04 -15.58
N ALA A 141 -19.41 4.88 -15.64
CA ALA A 141 -19.29 3.97 -14.51
C ALA A 141 -18.64 4.64 -13.29
N MET A 142 -19.14 4.32 -12.10
CA MET A 142 -18.59 4.81 -10.83
C MET A 142 -17.30 4.07 -10.46
N LEU A 143 -16.38 4.75 -9.78
CA LEU A 143 -15.18 4.12 -9.25
C LEU A 143 -15.50 3.38 -7.94
N PRO A 144 -14.92 2.19 -7.69
CA PRO A 144 -15.18 1.43 -6.48
C PRO A 144 -14.60 2.13 -5.24
N GLU A 145 -15.47 2.39 -4.27
CA GLU A 145 -15.07 2.90 -2.94
C GLU A 145 -14.72 1.77 -1.96
N ALA A 146 -15.29 0.59 -2.16
CA ALA A 146 -15.01 -0.62 -1.39
C ALA A 146 -13.54 -1.03 -1.45
N TYR A 147 -13.07 -1.76 -0.44
CA TYR A 147 -11.75 -2.37 -0.47
C TYR A 147 -11.84 -3.71 -1.21
N LEU A 148 -11.33 -3.78 -2.45
CA LEU A 148 -11.51 -4.93 -3.33
C LEU A 148 -10.31 -5.88 -3.32
N CYS A 149 -10.58 -7.17 -3.50
CA CYS A 149 -9.55 -8.17 -3.78
C CYS A 149 -8.99 -7.96 -5.18
N GLU A 150 -7.66 -7.91 -5.30
CA GLU A 150 -7.01 -7.56 -6.56
C GLU A 150 -7.14 -8.66 -7.64
N GLN A 151 -7.38 -9.92 -7.25
CA GLN A 151 -7.52 -11.07 -8.16
C GLN A 151 -8.91 -11.20 -8.79
N CYS A 152 -9.98 -10.85 -8.06
CA CYS A 152 -11.36 -11.11 -8.47
C CYS A 152 -12.31 -9.92 -8.32
N GLN A 153 -11.81 -8.76 -7.87
CA GLN A 153 -12.55 -7.53 -7.63
C GLN A 153 -13.74 -7.64 -6.64
N THR A 154 -13.89 -8.77 -5.95
CA THR A 154 -14.86 -8.92 -4.85
C THR A 154 -14.49 -8.04 -3.67
N GLU A 155 -15.48 -7.42 -3.03
CA GLU A 155 -15.28 -6.65 -1.80
C GLU A 155 -14.76 -7.53 -0.65
N VAL A 156 -13.74 -7.01 0.04
CA VAL A 156 -13.11 -7.64 1.21
C VAL A 156 -13.89 -7.22 2.46
N ALA A 157 -14.97 -7.95 2.73
CA ALA A 157 -15.81 -7.75 3.90
C ALA A 157 -15.05 -7.99 5.22
N PHE A 158 -14.06 -8.88 5.23
CA PHE A 158 -13.21 -9.12 6.39
C PHE A 158 -11.77 -9.48 5.99
N ALA A 159 -10.81 -9.04 6.80
CA ALA A 159 -9.42 -9.43 6.71
C ALA A 159 -8.80 -9.38 8.12
N GLY A 160 -8.69 -10.55 8.75
CA GLY A 160 -8.12 -10.76 10.08
C GLY A 160 -7.13 -11.92 10.08
N SER A 161 -6.71 -12.36 11.25
CA SER A 161 -5.75 -13.46 11.41
C SER A 161 -6.26 -14.77 10.81
N VAL A 162 -5.36 -15.64 10.33
CA VAL A 162 -5.73 -17.00 9.84
C VAL A 162 -6.55 -17.77 10.90
N SER A 163 -6.28 -17.58 12.19
CA SER A 163 -7.06 -18.13 13.30
C SER A 163 -8.48 -17.59 13.42
N GLU A 164 -8.70 -16.29 13.23
CA GLU A 164 -10.05 -15.72 13.17
C GLU A 164 -10.77 -16.19 11.89
N VAL A 165 -10.06 -16.22 10.77
CA VAL A 165 -10.61 -16.70 9.50
C VAL A 165 -10.93 -18.20 9.51
N ALA A 166 -10.27 -19.01 10.35
CA ALA A 166 -10.62 -20.42 10.57
C ALA A 166 -12.03 -20.59 11.20
N GLN A 167 -12.53 -19.61 11.95
CA GLN A 167 -13.93 -19.60 12.42
C GLN A 167 -14.94 -19.32 11.28
N TRP A 168 -14.46 -18.75 10.16
CA TRP A 168 -15.22 -18.56 8.93
C TRP A 168 -14.99 -19.66 7.89
N SER A 169 -13.93 -20.48 8.02
CA SER A 169 -13.63 -21.55 7.06
C SER A 169 -14.54 -22.77 7.21
N THR A 170 -15.13 -22.95 8.39
CA THR A 170 -16.13 -24.01 8.68
C THR A 170 -17.51 -23.73 8.10
N LYS A 171 -17.77 -22.50 7.62
CA LYS A 171 -18.98 -22.19 6.86
C LYS A 171 -18.74 -22.51 5.38
N PRO A 172 -19.54 -23.39 4.75
CA PRO A 172 -19.42 -23.65 3.32
C PRO A 172 -19.68 -22.35 2.55
N PHE A 173 -18.96 -22.16 1.45
CA PHE A 173 -19.24 -21.06 0.54
C PHE A 173 -20.62 -21.26 -0.05
N VAL A 174 -21.51 -20.29 0.15
CA VAL A 174 -22.68 -20.18 -0.72
C VAL A 174 -22.16 -19.65 -2.05
N THR A 175 -21.95 -20.54 -3.01
CA THR A 175 -21.84 -20.19 -4.43
C THR A 175 -23.22 -19.71 -4.88
N GLY A 176 -23.57 -18.48 -4.49
CA GLY A 176 -24.76 -17.79 -4.95
C GLY A 176 -24.59 -17.47 -6.43
N ALA A 177 -25.33 -18.18 -7.27
CA ALA A 177 -25.38 -17.92 -8.70
C ALA A 177 -26.11 -16.61 -8.99
N SER A 178 -25.57 -15.83 -9.93
CA SER A 178 -26.28 -15.01 -10.93
C SER A 178 -25.27 -14.49 -11.95
#